data_AF-A0A096PBS6-F1
#
_entry.id   AF-A0A096PBS6-F1
#
_cell.length_a   1.000
_cell.length_b   1.000
_cell.length_c   1.000
_cell.angle_alpha   90.00
_cell.angle_beta   90.00
_cell.angle_gamma   90.00
#
_symmetry.space_group_name_H-M   'P 1'
#
loop_
_entity.id
_entity.type
_entity.pdbx_description
1 polymer ?
#
loop_
_entity_poly.entity_id
_entity_poly.type
_entity_poly.pdbx_seq_one_letter_code
_entity_poly.pdbx_strand_id
1 'polypeptide(L)'
;MAFPKKISAYMAYSNVHRDAVKRGLIESGVEKPSIADVARAISARWNALSDDERAALKAEQEAAYETAKAAAIARGETPEEKGAGDASGDGDKDPSDITLPVARVRRIIKLDKDVKQASAEAIKCVTKAVELFMEGLAEGSHQGMRAAKRRGVHYRDLENFVMRRGKYEFLHDHVWAMRPRETVGEGGDDDDEDEETASAKKAKKLADAAGSKRVTDFFQTGPSPVKKPRSEEIDIDDDAPAEDASAGVVVPETEVQ
;
A
#
# COMPACT_ATOMS: atom_id res chain seq x y z
N MET A 1 -17.84 -28.02 -6.72
CA MET A 1 -18.57 -26.75 -6.53
C MET A 1 -17.53 -25.66 -6.26
N ALA A 2 -17.85 -24.38 -6.37
CA ALA A 2 -16.89 -23.34 -5.98
C ALA A 2 -16.78 -23.28 -4.45
N PHE A 3 -15.57 -23.06 -3.91
CA PHE A 3 -15.38 -22.89 -2.47
C PHE A 3 -16.28 -21.77 -1.93
N PRO A 4 -16.99 -21.97 -0.80
CA PRO A 4 -17.95 -20.99 -0.30
C PRO A 4 -17.27 -19.66 0.03
N LYS A 5 -17.91 -18.55 -0.35
CA LYS A 5 -17.43 -17.20 -0.04
C LYS A 5 -18.05 -16.72 1.26
N LYS A 6 -17.27 -16.03 2.10
CA LYS A 6 -17.81 -15.37 3.31
C LYS A 6 -18.69 -14.19 2.88
N ILE A 7 -19.98 -14.26 3.18
CA ILE A 7 -20.96 -13.19 2.94
C ILE A 7 -21.16 -12.45 4.27
N SER A 8 -21.31 -11.12 4.24
CA SER A 8 -21.58 -10.37 5.48
C SER A 8 -23.01 -10.61 5.98
N ALA A 9 -23.21 -10.46 7.29
CA ALA A 9 -24.53 -10.55 7.91
C ALA A 9 -25.57 -9.63 7.24
N TYR A 10 -25.17 -8.38 6.94
CA TYR A 10 -26.01 -7.43 6.21
C TYR A 10 -26.37 -7.93 4.81
N MET A 11 -25.41 -8.51 4.08
CA MET A 11 -25.68 -8.99 2.72
C MET A 11 -26.61 -10.19 2.72
N ALA A 12 -26.44 -11.14 3.65
CA ALA A 12 -27.35 -12.27 3.82
C ALA A 12 -28.76 -11.79 4.17
N TYR A 13 -28.88 -10.87 5.14
CA TYR A 13 -30.14 -10.22 5.50
C TYR A 13 -30.77 -9.50 4.31
N SER A 14 -29.99 -8.70 3.57
CA SER A 14 -30.48 -7.94 2.43
C SER A 14 -31.07 -8.85 1.35
N ASN A 15 -30.47 -10.02 1.10
CA ASN A 15 -30.96 -10.98 0.10
C ASN A 15 -32.29 -11.59 0.50
N VAL A 16 -32.45 -11.96 1.79
CA VAL A 16 -33.70 -12.53 2.31
C VAL A 16 -34.82 -11.48 2.32
N HIS A 17 -34.50 -10.23 2.65
CA HIS A 17 -35.49 -9.17 2.80
C HIS A 17 -35.76 -8.37 1.51
N ARG A 18 -34.98 -8.57 0.44
CA ARG A 18 -35.08 -7.81 -0.82
C ARG A 18 -36.46 -7.89 -1.45
N ASP A 19 -37.00 -9.09 -1.58
CA ASP A 19 -38.28 -9.32 -2.26
C ASP A 19 -39.46 -8.84 -1.43
N ALA A 20 -39.38 -8.94 -0.10
CA ALA A 20 -40.37 -8.39 0.81
C ALA A 20 -40.41 -6.86 0.77
N VAL A 21 -39.23 -6.22 0.76
CA VAL A 21 -39.11 -4.75 0.63
C VAL A 21 -39.61 -4.29 -0.74
N LYS A 22 -39.22 -4.98 -1.82
CA LYS A 22 -39.65 -4.65 -3.18
C LYS A 22 -41.17 -4.73 -3.32
N ARG A 23 -41.82 -5.77 -2.77
CA ARG A 23 -43.27 -5.89 -2.76
C ARG A 23 -43.94 -4.75 -1.99
N GLY A 24 -43.43 -4.40 -0.81
CA GLY A 24 -43.95 -3.27 -0.03
C GLY A 24 -43.84 -1.93 -0.74
N LEU A 25 -42.75 -1.70 -1.50
CA LEU A 25 -42.60 -0.47 -2.30
C LEU A 25 -43.60 -0.39 -3.47
N ILE A 26 -43.91 -1.54 -4.10
CA ILE A 26 -44.93 -1.61 -5.15
C ILE A 26 -46.32 -1.34 -4.58
N GLU A 27 -46.62 -1.91 -3.42
CA GLU A 27 -47.88 -1.70 -2.70
C GLU A 27 -48.06 -0.25 -2.23
N SER A 28 -46.97 0.44 -1.87
CA SER A 28 -46.99 1.87 -1.54
C SER A 28 -47.11 2.81 -2.76
N GLY A 29 -47.30 2.26 -3.96
CA GLY A 29 -47.54 3.05 -5.19
C GLY A 29 -46.32 3.29 -6.07
N VAL A 30 -45.17 2.66 -5.80
CA VAL A 30 -43.99 2.73 -6.69
C VAL A 30 -44.03 1.57 -7.67
N GLU A 31 -44.61 1.76 -8.85
CA GLU A 31 -44.76 0.70 -9.88
C GLU A 31 -43.43 0.01 -10.26
N LYS A 32 -42.31 0.76 -10.21
CA LYS A 32 -40.97 0.23 -10.51
C LYS A 32 -39.93 0.71 -9.49
N PRO A 33 -39.80 0.03 -8.34
CA PRO A 33 -38.83 0.40 -7.32
C PRO A 33 -37.40 0.32 -7.86
N SER A 34 -36.63 1.40 -7.73
CA SER A 34 -35.21 1.38 -8.09
C SER A 34 -34.43 0.52 -7.11
N ILE A 35 -33.30 -0.02 -7.57
CA ILE A 35 -32.36 -0.76 -6.71
C ILE A 35 -31.93 0.11 -5.52
N ALA A 36 -31.80 1.43 -5.73
CA ALA A 36 -31.46 2.39 -4.68
C ALA A 36 -32.56 2.52 -3.62
N ASP A 37 -33.84 2.49 -4.03
CA ASP A 37 -34.97 2.62 -3.10
C ASP A 37 -35.10 1.38 -2.22
N VAL A 38 -34.93 0.20 -2.83
CA VAL A 38 -34.89 -1.08 -2.12
C VAL A 38 -33.71 -1.14 -1.15
N ALA A 39 -32.52 -0.67 -1.56
CA ALA A 39 -31.35 -0.63 -0.69
C ALA A 39 -31.55 0.32 0.51
N ARG A 40 -32.12 1.52 0.28
CA ARG A 40 -32.44 2.47 1.36
C ARG A 40 -33.43 1.87 2.36
N ALA A 41 -34.49 1.22 1.89
CA ALA A 41 -35.48 0.58 2.76
C ALA A 41 -34.92 -0.63 3.53
N ILE A 42 -34.07 -1.45 2.92
CA ILE A 42 -33.36 -2.55 3.63
C ILE A 42 -32.42 -1.98 4.68
N SER A 43 -31.66 -0.93 4.36
CA SER A 43 -30.74 -0.29 5.30
C SER A 43 -31.48 0.29 6.52
N ALA A 44 -32.65 0.91 6.31
CA ALA A 44 -33.48 1.41 7.39
C ALA A 44 -33.94 0.27 8.32
N ARG A 45 -34.36 -0.87 7.75
CA ARG A 45 -34.75 -2.06 8.53
C ARG A 45 -33.57 -2.65 9.29
N TRP A 46 -32.39 -2.76 8.66
CA TRP A 46 -31.19 -3.25 9.32
C TRP A 46 -30.76 -2.37 10.51
N ASN A 47 -30.82 -1.06 10.37
CA ASN A 47 -30.47 -0.13 11.44
C ASN A 47 -31.52 -0.09 12.57
N ALA A 48 -32.75 -0.51 12.28
CA ALA A 48 -33.81 -0.66 13.27
C ALA A 48 -33.69 -1.96 14.10
N LEU A 49 -32.91 -2.96 13.65
CA LEU A 49 -32.61 -4.13 14.47
C LEU A 49 -31.75 -3.72 15.67
N SER A 50 -32.02 -4.33 16.82
CA SER A 50 -31.19 -4.18 18.00
C SER A 50 -29.76 -4.68 17.74
N ASP A 51 -28.81 -4.20 18.55
CA ASP A 51 -27.42 -4.67 18.45
C ASP A 51 -27.31 -6.18 18.70
N ASP A 52 -28.15 -6.73 19.58
CA ASP A 52 -28.21 -8.16 19.90
C ASP A 52 -28.70 -9.01 18.70
N GLU A 53 -29.75 -8.57 18.01
CA GLU A 53 -30.24 -9.25 16.80
C GLU A 53 -29.23 -9.19 15.66
N ARG A 54 -28.54 -8.06 15.49
CA ARG A 54 -27.47 -7.91 14.49
C ARG A 54 -26.27 -8.80 14.83
N ALA A 55 -25.93 -8.97 16.10
CA ALA A 55 -24.89 -9.88 16.56
C ALA A 55 -25.28 -11.35 16.34
N ALA A 56 -26.54 -11.72 16.62
CA ALA A 56 -27.06 -13.06 16.36
C ALA A 56 -27.01 -13.43 14.88
N LEU A 57 -27.45 -12.53 13.98
CA LEU A 57 -27.35 -12.72 12.53
C LEU A 57 -25.89 -12.85 12.06
N LYS A 58 -24.96 -12.12 12.69
CA LYS A 58 -23.53 -12.24 12.40
C LYS A 58 -22.98 -13.61 12.82
N ALA A 59 -23.32 -14.07 14.02
CA ALA A 59 -22.94 -15.39 14.52
C ALA A 59 -23.53 -16.52 13.66
N GLU A 60 -24.79 -16.39 13.24
CA GLU A 60 -25.45 -17.35 12.34
C GLU A 60 -24.75 -17.44 10.98
N GLN A 61 -24.41 -16.30 10.37
CA GLN A 61 -23.68 -16.30 9.10
C GLN A 61 -22.25 -16.85 9.24
N GLU A 62 -21.61 -16.63 10.39
CA GLU A 62 -20.29 -17.20 10.68
C GLU A 62 -20.36 -18.73 10.84
N ALA A 63 -21.34 -19.23 11.60
CA ALA A 63 -21.59 -20.67 11.75
C ALA A 63 -21.95 -21.33 10.41
N ALA A 64 -22.78 -20.68 9.59
CA ALA A 64 -23.14 -21.16 8.25
C ALA A 64 -21.91 -21.20 7.33
N TYR A 65 -21.05 -20.19 7.39
CA TYR A 65 -19.80 -20.17 6.62
C TYR A 65 -18.84 -21.27 7.07
N GLU A 66 -18.63 -21.46 8.37
CA GLU A 66 -17.75 -22.51 8.87
C GLU A 66 -18.29 -23.92 8.56
N THR A 67 -19.61 -24.11 8.61
CA THR A 67 -20.25 -25.36 8.18
C THR A 67 -20.06 -25.61 6.68
N ALA A 68 -20.27 -24.59 5.84
CA ALA A 68 -20.07 -24.69 4.40
C ALA A 68 -18.59 -24.94 4.04
N LYS A 69 -17.68 -24.30 4.77
CA LYS A 69 -16.22 -24.44 4.65
C LYS A 69 -15.77 -25.84 5.07
N ALA A 70 -16.25 -26.36 6.20
CA ALA A 70 -15.99 -27.73 6.64
C ALA A 70 -16.50 -28.76 5.61
N ALA A 71 -17.69 -28.53 5.04
CA ALA A 71 -18.23 -29.36 3.98
C ALA A 71 -17.41 -29.28 2.68
N ALA A 72 -16.84 -28.11 2.34
CA ALA A 72 -15.96 -27.94 1.19
C ALA A 72 -14.62 -28.66 1.39
N ILE A 73 -14.03 -28.55 2.58
CA ILE A 73 -12.81 -29.26 2.97
C ILE A 73 -13.04 -30.78 2.92
N ALA A 74 -14.19 -31.27 3.42
CA ALA A 74 -14.55 -32.69 3.35
C ALA A 74 -14.71 -33.22 1.91
N ARG A 75 -15.01 -32.33 0.94
CA ARG A 75 -15.04 -32.65 -0.50
C ARG A 75 -13.68 -32.50 -1.19
N GLY A 76 -12.61 -32.15 -0.46
CA GLY A 76 -11.29 -31.90 -1.02
C GLY A 76 -11.15 -30.56 -1.75
N GLU A 77 -12.09 -29.63 -1.58
CA GLU A 77 -12.01 -28.27 -2.13
C GLU A 77 -11.18 -27.40 -1.17
N THR A 78 -10.11 -26.74 -1.65
CA THR A 78 -9.29 -25.81 -0.86
C THR A 78 -9.66 -24.35 -1.13
N PRO A 79 -9.52 -23.44 -0.15
CA PRO A 79 -9.77 -22.03 -0.37
C PRO A 79 -8.76 -21.44 -1.37
N GLU A 80 -9.23 -20.85 -2.47
CA GLU A 80 -8.40 -19.97 -3.29
C GLU A 80 -8.12 -18.67 -2.50
N GLU A 81 -6.90 -18.55 -2.01
CA GLU A 81 -6.41 -17.36 -1.33
C GLU A 81 -6.25 -16.19 -2.33
N LYS A 82 -7.23 -15.30 -2.38
CA LYS A 82 -7.03 -13.96 -2.95
C LYS A 82 -6.25 -13.12 -1.94
N GLY A 83 -4.93 -13.12 -2.09
CA GLY A 83 -4.02 -12.31 -1.29
C GLY A 83 -4.36 -10.82 -1.35
N ALA A 84 -4.96 -10.32 -0.26
CA ALA A 84 -4.87 -8.93 0.14
C ALA A 84 -3.62 -8.83 1.01
N GLY A 85 -2.66 -8.00 0.59
CA GLY A 85 -1.43 -7.78 1.33
C GLY A 85 -1.70 -7.06 2.64
N ASP A 86 -0.99 -7.48 3.68
CA ASP A 86 -0.53 -6.59 4.73
C ASP A 86 0.91 -6.99 5.06
N ALA A 87 1.78 -5.99 5.06
CA ALA A 87 3.17 -6.10 5.37
C ALA A 87 3.37 -5.44 6.73
N SER A 88 3.68 -6.22 7.76
CA SER A 88 4.52 -5.84 8.92
C SER A 88 4.66 -7.01 9.88
N GLY A 89 5.90 -7.44 10.11
CA GLY A 89 6.23 -8.46 11.10
C GLY A 89 7.61 -9.02 10.86
N ASP A 90 8.61 -8.46 11.56
CA ASP A 90 9.94 -9.07 11.70
C ASP A 90 9.79 -10.28 12.63
N GLY A 91 9.53 -11.43 12.03
CA GLY A 91 9.47 -12.73 12.67
C GLY A 91 9.86 -13.75 11.61
N ASP A 92 10.69 -14.72 11.99
CA ASP A 92 11.20 -15.84 11.17
C ASP A 92 10.37 -16.07 9.91
N LYS A 93 10.80 -15.46 8.79
CA LYS A 93 10.10 -15.60 7.51
C LYS A 93 10.17 -17.07 7.14
N ASP A 94 9.02 -17.71 7.06
CA ASP A 94 8.93 -19.02 6.47
C ASP A 94 9.65 -18.97 5.10
N PRO A 95 10.44 -19.99 4.72
CA PRO A 95 11.11 -20.01 3.42
C PRO A 95 10.12 -19.91 2.25
N SER A 96 8.84 -20.12 2.52
CA SER A 96 7.70 -20.00 1.61
C SER A 96 7.23 -18.57 1.39
N ASP A 97 7.60 -17.63 2.27
CA ASP A 97 7.19 -16.23 2.15
C ASP A 97 7.92 -15.54 1.01
N ILE A 98 7.14 -14.77 0.25
CA ILE A 98 7.59 -13.97 -0.89
C ILE A 98 7.42 -12.49 -0.58
N THR A 99 8.48 -11.72 -0.81
CA THR A 99 8.56 -10.28 -0.62
C THR A 99 8.30 -9.50 -1.90
N LEU A 100 8.60 -10.08 -3.06
CA LEU A 100 8.41 -9.42 -4.34
C LEU A 100 6.91 -9.32 -4.70
N PRO A 101 6.48 -8.20 -5.33
CA PRO A 101 5.09 -7.99 -5.68
C PRO A 101 4.63 -8.95 -6.78
N VAL A 102 3.82 -9.95 -6.40
CA VAL A 102 3.28 -11.02 -7.28
C VAL A 102 2.61 -10.46 -8.53
N ALA A 103 1.89 -9.33 -8.43
CA ALA A 103 1.24 -8.70 -9.57
C ALA A 103 2.23 -8.19 -10.64
N ARG A 104 3.45 -7.78 -10.24
CA ARG A 104 4.49 -7.38 -11.19
C ARG A 104 5.11 -8.60 -11.85
N VAL A 105 5.43 -9.63 -11.06
CA VAL A 105 5.97 -10.91 -11.60
C VAL A 105 5.01 -11.52 -12.62
N ARG A 106 3.70 -11.56 -12.31
CA ARG A 106 2.67 -12.02 -13.24
C ARG A 106 2.66 -11.24 -14.57
N ARG A 107 2.87 -9.93 -14.53
CA ARG A 107 2.93 -9.10 -15.76
C ARG A 107 4.17 -9.42 -16.58
N ILE A 108 5.32 -9.64 -15.94
CA ILE A 108 6.57 -10.00 -16.62
C ILE A 108 6.44 -11.37 -17.30
N ILE A 109 5.88 -12.36 -16.61
CA ILE A 109 5.63 -13.70 -17.18
C ILE A 109 4.76 -13.61 -18.45
N LYS A 110 3.78 -12.71 -18.48
CA LYS A 110 2.88 -12.49 -19.62
C LYS A 110 3.49 -11.67 -20.77
N LEU A 111 4.73 -11.22 -20.66
CA LEU A 111 5.44 -10.64 -21.81
C LEU A 111 5.77 -11.72 -22.86
N ASP A 112 5.82 -12.98 -22.44
CA ASP A 112 5.91 -14.13 -23.34
C ASP A 112 4.57 -14.35 -24.06
N LYS A 113 4.61 -14.36 -25.39
CA LYS A 113 3.43 -14.51 -26.26
C LYS A 113 2.81 -15.91 -26.19
N ASP A 114 3.60 -16.91 -25.81
CA ASP A 114 3.15 -18.30 -25.74
C ASP A 114 2.46 -18.61 -24.39
N VAL A 115 2.60 -17.72 -23.41
CA VAL A 115 2.00 -17.88 -22.07
C VAL A 115 0.62 -17.22 -21.99
N LYS A 116 -0.44 -18.02 -22.17
CA LYS A 116 -1.84 -17.55 -22.05
C LYS A 116 -2.28 -17.34 -20.61
N GLN A 117 -2.04 -18.34 -19.76
CA GLN A 117 -2.43 -18.35 -18.34
C GLN A 117 -1.37 -19.06 -17.51
N ALA A 118 -1.17 -18.62 -16.27
CA ALA A 118 -0.26 -19.23 -15.30
C ALA A 118 -0.98 -19.39 -13.96
N SER A 119 -0.83 -20.56 -13.32
CA SER A 119 -1.44 -20.86 -12.03
C SER A 119 -0.86 -19.96 -10.93
N ALA A 120 -1.62 -19.74 -9.86
CA ALA A 120 -1.15 -18.92 -8.73
C ALA A 120 0.10 -19.51 -8.08
N GLU A 121 0.16 -20.83 -7.92
CA GLU A 121 1.30 -21.55 -7.35
C GLU A 121 2.55 -21.45 -8.22
N ALA A 122 2.42 -21.56 -9.55
CA ALA A 122 3.55 -21.39 -10.46
C ALA A 122 4.14 -19.98 -10.34
N ILE A 123 3.27 -18.96 -10.24
CA ILE A 123 3.72 -17.57 -10.08
C ILE A 123 4.40 -17.38 -8.71
N LYS A 124 3.86 -17.94 -7.63
CA LYS A 124 4.50 -17.91 -6.29
C LYS A 124 5.89 -18.58 -6.35
N CYS A 125 6.00 -19.75 -6.99
CA CYS A 125 7.27 -20.47 -7.16
C CYS A 125 8.30 -19.67 -7.96
N VAL A 126 7.91 -19.11 -9.11
CA VAL A 126 8.78 -18.23 -9.90
C VAL A 126 9.20 -17.00 -9.08
N THR A 127 8.28 -16.41 -8.32
CA THR A 127 8.58 -15.26 -7.46
C THR A 127 9.67 -15.60 -6.45
N LYS A 128 9.54 -16.73 -5.75
CA LYS A 128 10.56 -17.17 -4.79
C LYS A 128 11.90 -17.51 -5.46
N ALA A 129 11.85 -18.17 -6.61
CA ALA A 129 13.05 -18.49 -7.38
C ALA A 129 13.82 -17.22 -7.80
N VAL A 130 13.10 -16.15 -8.18
CA VAL A 130 13.71 -14.85 -8.53
C VAL A 130 14.37 -14.19 -7.31
N GLU A 131 13.79 -14.30 -6.12
CA GLU A 131 14.42 -13.79 -4.88
C GLU A 131 15.74 -14.48 -4.61
N LEU A 132 15.74 -15.81 -4.59
CA LEU A 132 16.95 -16.62 -4.38
C LEU A 132 17.99 -16.37 -5.49
N PHE A 133 17.53 -16.16 -6.72
CA PHE A 133 18.39 -15.80 -7.85
C PHE A 133 19.07 -14.45 -7.64
N MET A 134 18.34 -13.43 -7.21
CA MET A 134 18.89 -12.09 -6.93
C MET A 134 19.88 -12.13 -5.76
N GLU A 135 19.56 -12.87 -4.70
CA GLU A 135 20.47 -13.10 -3.57
C GLU A 135 21.78 -13.74 -4.04
N GLY A 136 21.69 -14.82 -4.82
CA GLY A 136 22.86 -15.49 -5.37
C GLY A 136 23.72 -14.63 -6.31
N LEU A 137 23.11 -13.70 -7.05
CA LEU A 137 23.83 -12.71 -7.85
C LEU A 137 24.54 -11.67 -6.98
N ALA A 138 23.85 -11.16 -5.95
CA ALA A 138 24.40 -10.17 -5.03
C ALA A 138 25.59 -10.75 -4.24
N GLU A 139 25.45 -11.95 -3.68
CA GLU A 139 26.52 -12.64 -2.98
C GLU A 139 27.74 -12.91 -3.87
N GLY A 140 27.49 -13.41 -5.09
CA GLY A 140 28.55 -13.70 -6.04
C GLY A 140 29.35 -12.46 -6.46
N SER A 141 28.64 -11.36 -6.73
CA SER A 141 29.25 -10.06 -7.05
C SER A 141 30.04 -9.51 -5.85
N HIS A 142 29.49 -9.66 -4.65
CA HIS A 142 30.15 -9.24 -3.41
C HIS A 142 31.43 -10.05 -3.15
N GLN A 143 31.46 -11.35 -3.44
CA GLN A 143 32.68 -12.16 -3.35
C GLN A 143 33.76 -11.66 -4.32
N GLY A 144 33.39 -11.30 -5.56
CA GLY A 144 34.29 -10.70 -6.55
C GLY A 144 34.90 -9.39 -6.06
N MET A 145 34.07 -8.50 -5.49
CA MET A 145 34.52 -7.26 -4.87
C MET A 145 35.50 -7.51 -3.71
N ARG A 146 35.18 -8.45 -2.81
CA ARG A 146 36.03 -8.79 -1.66
C ARG A 146 37.39 -9.33 -2.11
N ALA A 147 37.42 -10.15 -3.17
CA ALA A 147 38.67 -10.62 -3.76
C ALA A 147 39.51 -9.47 -4.32
N ALA A 148 38.87 -8.42 -4.86
CA ALA A 148 39.50 -7.19 -5.29
C ALA A 148 39.80 -6.19 -4.15
N LYS A 149 39.64 -6.59 -2.88
CA LYS A 149 39.86 -5.76 -1.67
C LYS A 149 39.11 -4.42 -1.65
N ARG A 150 38.04 -4.29 -2.44
CA ARG A 150 37.17 -3.10 -2.45
C ARG A 150 36.05 -3.23 -1.44
N ARG A 151 35.44 -2.09 -1.11
CA ARG A 151 34.32 -1.97 -0.16
C ARG A 151 32.95 -1.74 -0.81
N GLY A 152 32.90 -1.57 -2.13
CA GLY A 152 31.64 -1.35 -2.88
C GLY A 152 31.54 -2.23 -4.12
N VAL A 153 30.35 -2.82 -4.35
CA VAL A 153 30.07 -3.64 -5.55
C VAL A 153 30.03 -2.72 -6.77
N HIS A 154 30.82 -3.04 -7.79
CA HIS A 154 30.78 -2.36 -9.08
C HIS A 154 30.18 -3.26 -10.15
N TYR A 155 29.77 -2.68 -11.29
CA TYR A 155 29.18 -3.44 -12.40
C TYR A 155 30.10 -4.57 -12.90
N ARG A 156 31.41 -4.29 -12.98
CA ARG A 156 32.44 -5.26 -13.38
C ARG A 156 32.48 -6.50 -12.47
N ASP A 157 32.10 -6.37 -11.19
CA ASP A 157 32.05 -7.52 -10.26
C ASP A 157 30.93 -8.49 -10.64
N LEU A 158 29.74 -7.94 -10.92
CA LEU A 158 28.58 -8.69 -11.39
C LEU A 158 28.87 -9.34 -12.74
N GLU A 159 29.42 -8.57 -13.67
CA GLU A 159 29.77 -9.07 -15.00
C GLU A 159 30.74 -10.24 -14.93
N ASN A 160 31.85 -10.09 -14.20
CA ASN A 160 32.82 -11.17 -14.03
C ASN A 160 32.21 -12.41 -13.38
N PHE A 161 31.30 -12.24 -12.41
CA PHE A 161 30.63 -13.36 -11.76
C PHE A 161 29.73 -14.13 -12.73
N VAL A 162 28.94 -13.41 -13.54
CA VAL A 162 28.05 -13.98 -14.56
C VAL A 162 28.83 -14.70 -15.65
N MET A 163 29.91 -14.10 -16.16
CA MET A 163 30.73 -14.67 -17.23
C MET A 163 31.48 -15.95 -16.81
N ARG A 164 31.80 -16.11 -15.52
CA ARG A 164 32.54 -17.28 -15.01
C ARG A 164 31.67 -18.50 -14.69
N ARG A 165 30.35 -18.36 -14.62
CA ARG A 165 29.45 -19.42 -14.14
C ARG A 165 28.45 -19.79 -15.23
N GLY A 166 28.53 -21.03 -15.74
CA GLY A 166 27.64 -21.51 -16.82
C GLY A 166 26.14 -21.41 -16.51
N LYS A 167 25.73 -21.52 -15.23
CA LYS A 167 24.31 -21.34 -14.86
C LYS A 167 23.74 -19.93 -15.13
N TYR A 168 24.60 -18.94 -15.38
CA TYR A 168 24.21 -17.57 -15.74
C TYR A 168 24.50 -17.23 -17.20
N GLU A 169 24.76 -18.22 -18.05
CA GLU A 169 25.03 -18.03 -19.48
C GLU A 169 23.91 -17.26 -20.19
N PHE A 170 22.66 -17.49 -19.80
CA PHE A 170 21.50 -16.77 -20.34
C PHE A 170 21.53 -15.24 -20.12
N LEU A 171 22.39 -14.75 -19.21
CA LEU A 171 22.58 -13.32 -18.96
C LEU A 171 23.72 -12.69 -19.77
N HIS A 172 24.56 -13.47 -20.45
CA HIS A 172 25.79 -12.94 -21.08
C HIS A 172 25.51 -11.79 -22.05
N ASP A 173 24.56 -11.98 -22.97
CA ASP A 173 24.17 -10.96 -23.95
C ASP A 173 23.60 -9.70 -23.29
N HIS A 174 22.81 -9.88 -22.23
CA HIS A 174 22.14 -8.80 -21.52
C HIS A 174 23.12 -7.97 -20.69
N VAL A 175 24.04 -8.62 -19.99
CA VAL A 175 25.08 -7.96 -19.20
C VAL A 175 26.05 -7.21 -20.11
N TRP A 176 26.41 -7.79 -21.26
CA TRP A 176 27.21 -7.06 -22.24
C TRP A 176 26.52 -5.79 -22.72
N ALA A 177 25.24 -5.88 -23.11
CA ALA A 177 24.47 -4.74 -23.59
C ALA A 177 24.21 -3.65 -22.52
N MET A 178 24.18 -4.03 -21.24
CA MET A 178 23.95 -3.14 -20.10
C MET A 178 25.22 -2.52 -19.53
N ARG A 179 26.40 -2.80 -20.09
CA ARG A 179 27.63 -2.11 -19.66
C ARG A 179 27.40 -0.61 -19.65
N PRO A 180 27.73 0.07 -18.54
CA PRO A 180 27.74 1.53 -18.53
C PRO A 180 28.59 2.01 -19.71
N ARG A 181 27.99 2.79 -20.62
CA ARG A 181 28.77 3.47 -21.65
C ARG A 181 29.74 4.37 -20.93
N GLU A 182 31.03 4.18 -21.19
CA GLU A 182 32.03 5.18 -20.83
C GLU A 182 31.55 6.51 -21.42
N THR A 183 31.21 7.44 -20.54
CA THR A 183 31.02 8.82 -20.96
C THR A 183 32.36 9.22 -21.54
N VAL A 184 32.45 9.34 -22.87
CA VAL A 184 33.59 9.96 -23.56
C VAL A 184 33.54 11.45 -23.20
N GLY A 185 33.89 11.74 -21.97
CA GLY A 185 34.25 13.04 -21.45
C GLY A 185 35.74 12.96 -21.23
N GLU A 186 36.47 13.68 -22.08
CA GLU A 186 37.82 14.15 -21.87
C GLU A 186 38.12 14.36 -20.37
N GLY A 187 38.92 13.47 -19.76
CA GLY A 187 39.37 13.64 -18.37
C GLY A 187 39.63 12.35 -17.60
N GLY A 188 40.86 11.84 -17.71
CA GLY A 188 41.53 11.07 -16.67
C GLY A 188 41.54 9.56 -16.86
N ASP A 189 42.69 9.03 -17.28
CA ASP A 189 43.19 7.75 -16.77
C ASP A 189 43.13 7.81 -15.24
N ASP A 190 42.16 7.13 -14.63
CA ASP A 190 42.31 6.61 -13.27
C ASP A 190 42.58 5.10 -13.43
N ASP A 191 43.72 4.81 -14.09
CA ASP A 191 44.43 3.56 -13.91
C ASP A 191 45.00 3.51 -12.48
N ASP A 192 44.98 2.32 -11.91
CA ASP A 192 45.39 1.95 -10.55
C ASP A 192 46.57 2.75 -9.95
N GLU A 193 46.31 3.56 -8.91
CA GLU A 193 47.34 3.99 -7.95
C GLU A 193 46.88 3.81 -6.50
N ASP A 194 47.79 3.25 -5.71
CA ASP A 194 47.65 2.74 -4.36
C ASP A 194 46.96 3.68 -3.35
N GLU A 195 45.94 3.15 -2.63
CA GLU A 195 45.35 3.82 -1.47
C GLU A 195 46.30 3.77 -0.25
N GLU A 196 47.21 4.72 -0.19
CA GLU A 196 47.76 5.27 1.05
C GLU A 196 47.94 6.78 0.78
N THR A 197 47.26 7.64 1.55
CA THR A 197 47.27 9.13 1.51
C THR A 197 46.09 9.90 0.86
N ALA A 198 44.87 9.33 0.77
CA ALA A 198 43.70 10.08 0.29
C ALA A 198 42.93 10.89 1.37
N SER A 199 43.24 10.74 2.66
CA SER A 199 42.44 11.38 3.74
C SER A 199 42.75 12.87 3.98
N ALA A 200 43.93 13.37 3.58
CA ALA A 200 44.32 14.76 3.85
C ALA A 200 43.89 15.76 2.76
N LYS A 201 43.77 15.33 1.48
CA LYS A 201 43.43 16.24 0.36
C LYS A 201 41.94 16.56 0.25
N LYS A 202 41.03 15.67 0.69
CA LYS A 202 39.58 15.90 0.64
C LYS A 202 39.09 16.93 1.65
N ALA A 203 39.81 17.11 2.76
CA ALA A 203 39.49 18.09 3.79
C ALA A 203 39.77 19.55 3.36
N LYS A 204 40.69 19.77 2.43
CA LYS A 204 41.08 21.14 2.01
C LYS A 204 40.21 21.72 0.89
N LYS A 205 39.56 20.90 0.05
CA LYS A 205 38.77 21.39 -1.09
C LYS A 205 37.34 21.81 -0.75
N LEU A 206 36.85 21.53 0.46
CA LEU A 206 35.48 21.89 0.88
C LEU A 206 35.39 23.21 1.69
N ALA A 207 36.52 23.90 1.90
CA ALA A 207 36.57 25.14 2.68
C ALA A 207 36.48 26.42 1.81
N ASP A 208 36.77 26.34 0.51
CA ASP A 208 36.88 27.52 -0.38
C ASP A 208 35.76 27.61 -1.45
N ALA A 209 34.56 27.12 -1.15
CA ALA A 209 33.36 27.49 -1.90
C ALA A 209 32.62 28.59 -1.13
N ALA A 210 33.05 29.83 -1.32
CA ALA A 210 32.41 31.00 -0.73
C ALA A 210 30.90 31.02 -1.08
N GLY A 211 30.07 30.65 -0.09
CA GLY A 211 28.61 30.68 -0.21
C GLY A 211 27.86 29.40 0.19
N SER A 212 28.53 28.27 0.41
CA SER A 212 27.82 27.03 0.82
C SER A 212 27.87 26.82 2.34
N LYS A 213 26.73 26.96 3.02
CA LYS A 213 26.59 26.65 4.45
C LYS A 213 26.49 25.14 4.64
N ARG A 214 27.06 24.60 5.73
CA ARG A 214 27.02 23.16 6.00
C ARG A 214 25.59 22.78 6.35
N VAL A 215 25.14 21.63 5.84
CA VAL A 215 23.77 21.12 6.11
C VAL A 215 23.46 20.97 7.61
N THR A 216 24.49 20.82 8.45
CA THR A 216 24.38 20.76 9.91
C THR A 216 24.01 22.09 10.56
N ASP A 217 24.21 23.21 9.88
CA ASP A 217 23.88 24.54 10.41
C ASP A 217 22.36 24.81 10.36
N PHE A 218 21.61 24.06 9.56
CA PHE A 218 20.15 24.17 9.47
C PHE A 218 19.41 23.51 10.64
N PHE A 219 20.07 22.61 11.39
CA PHE A 219 19.44 21.84 12.47
C PHE A 219 19.89 22.28 13.86
N GLN A 220 20.58 23.42 13.98
CA GLN A 220 20.86 24.01 15.29
C GLN A 220 19.55 24.54 15.88
N THR A 221 19.15 23.97 17.02
CA THR A 221 17.94 24.36 17.73
C THR A 221 18.09 25.79 18.25
N GLY A 222 17.35 26.73 17.63
CA GLY A 222 17.27 28.11 18.10
C GLY A 222 16.61 28.22 19.49
N PRO A 223 16.81 29.34 20.20
CA PRO A 223 16.24 29.56 21.53
C PRO A 223 14.71 29.50 21.46
N SER A 224 14.14 28.56 22.22
CA SER A 224 12.70 28.31 22.31
C SER A 224 11.97 29.56 22.79
N PRO A 225 10.83 29.96 22.20
CA PRO A 225 10.08 31.12 22.65
C PRO A 225 9.53 30.87 24.06
N VAL A 226 9.92 31.72 25.00
CA VAL A 226 9.47 31.70 26.39
C VAL A 226 7.95 31.82 26.44
N LYS A 227 7.28 30.84 27.05
CA LYS A 227 5.84 30.86 27.38
C LYS A 227 5.54 32.12 28.20
N LYS A 228 4.68 33.00 27.69
CA LYS A 228 4.12 34.12 28.46
C LYS A 228 3.18 33.56 29.54
N PRO A 229 3.31 33.93 30.82
CA PRO A 229 2.41 33.47 31.88
C PRO A 229 1.02 34.09 31.76
N ARG A 230 0.04 33.34 32.25
CA ARG A 230 -1.39 33.63 32.31
C ARG A 230 -1.71 34.48 33.55
N SER A 231 -2.24 35.68 33.33
CA SER A 231 -3.02 36.55 34.23
C SER A 231 -3.61 37.67 33.33
N GLU A 232 -4.81 38.21 33.47
CA GLU A 232 -5.71 38.43 34.60
C GLU A 232 -7.11 38.79 34.04
N GLU A 233 -8.13 38.69 34.89
CA GLU A 233 -9.53 39.07 34.68
C GLU A 233 -9.72 40.49 34.11
N ILE A 234 -10.72 40.65 33.25
CA ILE A 234 -11.40 41.94 33.04
C ILE A 234 -12.89 41.66 33.12
N ASP A 235 -13.46 42.06 34.26
CA ASP A 235 -14.88 42.26 34.51
C ASP A 235 -15.52 43.14 33.43
N ILE A 236 -16.71 42.74 32.97
CA ILE A 236 -17.62 43.62 32.23
C ILE A 236 -18.88 43.74 33.07
N ASP A 237 -18.97 44.90 33.74
CA ASP A 237 -20.10 45.34 34.54
C ASP A 237 -21.38 45.52 33.71
N ASP A 238 -22.48 45.23 34.41
CA ASP A 238 -23.89 45.46 34.10
C ASP A 238 -24.26 46.91 34.48
N ASP A 239 -24.77 47.74 33.55
CA ASP A 239 -25.71 48.84 33.89
C ASP A 239 -26.49 49.35 32.64
N ALA A 240 -27.79 49.57 32.84
CA ALA A 240 -28.87 49.79 31.86
C ALA A 240 -29.03 51.30 31.44
N PRO A 241 -30.15 51.83 30.86
CA PRO A 241 -31.42 51.24 30.38
C PRO A 241 -32.06 51.84 29.08
N ALA A 242 -33.12 51.15 28.62
CA ALA A 242 -34.39 51.58 28.00
C ALA A 242 -34.48 52.77 27.02
N GLU A 243 -35.02 52.51 25.81
CA GLU A 243 -35.98 53.38 25.09
C GLU A 243 -36.89 52.50 24.18
N ASP A 244 -38.15 52.88 24.13
CA ASP A 244 -39.35 52.23 23.57
C ASP A 244 -39.53 52.60 22.07
N ALA A 245 -40.02 51.69 21.22
CA ALA A 245 -40.93 52.04 20.11
C ALA A 245 -41.43 50.82 19.30
N SER A 246 -42.75 50.72 19.27
CA SER A 246 -43.67 49.86 18.52
C SER A 246 -43.60 49.87 16.98
N ALA A 247 -44.33 48.90 16.38
CA ALA A 247 -44.86 48.77 15.00
C ALA A 247 -44.06 47.85 14.06
N GLY A 248 -44.63 46.92 13.29
CA GLY A 248 -46.01 46.59 13.00
C GLY A 248 -46.06 45.31 12.13
N VAL A 249 -47.23 44.68 12.12
CA VAL A 249 -47.63 43.48 11.37
C VAL A 249 -47.67 43.77 9.86
N VAL A 250 -47.58 42.69 9.06
CA VAL A 250 -48.33 42.39 7.80
C VAL A 250 -47.43 41.92 6.63
N VAL A 251 -47.82 40.77 6.11
CA VAL A 251 -47.38 39.95 4.97
C VAL A 251 -47.38 40.73 3.64
N PRO A 252 -46.66 40.23 2.60
CA PRO A 252 -47.28 40.26 1.27
C PRO A 252 -47.25 38.90 0.57
N GLU A 253 -48.46 38.47 0.21
CA GLU A 253 -48.80 37.56 -0.86
C GLU A 253 -48.73 38.33 -2.20
N THR A 254 -48.13 37.76 -3.24
CA THR A 254 -48.32 38.27 -4.61
C THR A 254 -48.50 37.10 -5.58
N GLU A 255 -49.73 36.98 -6.03
CA GLU A 255 -50.23 36.16 -7.13
C GLU A 255 -50.23 36.98 -8.45
N VAL A 256 -50.36 36.25 -9.57
CA VAL A 256 -50.91 36.64 -10.87
C VAL A 256 -49.99 37.30 -11.91
N GLN A 257 -49.66 36.52 -12.96
CA GLN A 257 -50.35 36.59 -14.26
C GLN A 257 -50.29 35.25 -15.00
#